data_AF-A0A2A2KNC0-F1
#
_entry.id   AF-A0A2A2KNC0-F1
#
_cell.length_a   1.000
_cell.length_b   1.000
_cell.length_c   1.000
_cell.angle_alpha   90.00
_cell.angle_beta   90.00
_cell.angle_gamma   90.00
#
_symmetry.space_group_name_H-M   'P 1'
#
loop_
_entity.id
_entity.type
_entity.pdbx_description
1 polymer ?
#
loop_
_entity_poly.entity_id
_entity_poly.type
_entity_poly.pdbx_seq_one_letter_code
_entity_poly.pdbx_strand_id
1 'polypeptide(L)' 'MLEKDLEAILKTTYEEFDATTLEANPQKSMAFMHPDGVILEKGKVATYGYKDLLKLWTEWYKEQGPYEFKA' A
#
# COMPACT_ATOMS: atom_id res chain seq x y z
N MET A 1 -24.08 -1.17 7.97
CA MET A 1 -23.05 -0.14 8.25
C MET A 1 -23.43 1.07 7.42
N LEU A 2 -23.60 2.25 8.02
CA LEU A 2 -23.87 3.47 7.27
C LEU A 2 -22.54 3.96 6.65
N GLU A 3 -22.57 4.62 5.50
CA GLU A 3 -21.35 5.03 4.75
C GLU A 3 -20.34 5.83 5.60
N LYS A 4 -20.84 6.70 6.49
CA LYS A 4 -20.01 7.49 7.41
C LYS A 4 -19.22 6.65 8.42
N ASP A 5 -19.77 5.50 8.82
CA ASP A 5 -19.08 4.60 9.73
C ASP A 5 -17.94 3.88 9.00
N LEU A 6 -18.15 3.54 7.72
CA LEU A 6 -17.14 2.90 6.89
C LEU A 6 -15.96 3.84 6.60
N GLU A 7 -16.23 5.10 6.26
CA GLU A 7 -15.19 6.10 6.01
C GLU A 7 -14.32 6.31 7.26
N ALA A 8 -14.94 6.45 8.44
CA ALA A 8 -14.21 6.63 9.69
C ALA A 8 -13.33 5.40 10.02
N ILE A 9 -13.83 4.18 9.78
CA ILE A 9 -13.09 2.93 9.99
C ILE A 9 -11.90 2.83 9.03
N LEU A 10 -12.10 3.12 7.75
CA LEU A 10 -11.06 2.99 6.73
C LEU A 10 -10.01 4.10 6.82
N LYS A 11 -10.40 5.31 7.24
CA LYS A 11 -9.49 6.45 7.38
C LYS A 11 -8.27 6.12 8.23
N THR A 12 -8.47 5.50 9.39
CA THR A 12 -7.36 5.10 10.26
C THR A 12 -6.42 4.12 9.57
N THR A 13 -6.97 3.12 8.86
CA THR A 13 -6.15 2.15 8.11
C THR A 13 -5.32 2.83 7.01
N TYR A 14 -5.88 3.81 6.30
CA TYR A 14 -5.14 4.56 5.28
C TYR A 14 -4.08 5.48 5.89
N GLU A 15 -4.38 6.18 6.98
CA GLU A 15 -3.40 7.02 7.69
C GLU A 15 -2.21 6.21 8.22
N GLU A 16 -2.47 5.01 8.76
CA GLU A 16 -1.43 4.11 9.23
C GLU A 16 -0.59 3.57 8.06
N PHE A 17 -1.21 3.24 6.93
CA PHE A 17 -0.50 2.83 5.72
C PHE A 17 0.37 3.97 5.16
N ASP A 18 -0.14 5.20 5.10
CA ASP A 18 0.63 6.36 4.66
C ASP A 18 1.85 6.61 5.54
N ALA A 19 1.74 6.37 6.86
CA ALA A 19 2.88 6.47 7.77
C ALA A 19 4.00 5.46 7.40
N THR A 20 3.66 4.25 6.93
CA THR A 20 4.68 3.28 6.49
C THR A 20 5.34 3.70 5.18
N THR A 21 4.64 4.45 4.33
CA THR A 21 5.20 4.95 3.06
C THR A 21 6.13 6.14 3.25
N LEU A 22 5.91 6.95 4.29
CA LEU A 22 6.85 7.98 4.73
C LEU A 22 8.17 7.42 5.30
N GLU A 23 8.14 6.20 5.84
CA GLU A 23 9.35 5.51 6.28
C GLU A 23 10.08 4.75 5.16
N ALA A 24 9.49 4.67 3.97
CA ALA A 24 9.97 3.86 2.86
C ALA A 24 10.23 2.38 3.23
N ASN A 25 9.37 1.81 4.09
CA ASN A 25 9.56 0.47 4.64
C ASN A 25 8.62 -0.56 3.98
N PRO A 26 9.10 -1.36 3.01
CA PRO A 26 8.25 -2.27 2.25
C PRO A 26 7.62 -3.37 3.10
N GLN A 27 8.30 -3.85 4.16
CA GLN A 27 7.72 -4.86 5.05
C GLN A 27 6.55 -4.30 5.86
N LYS A 28 6.67 -3.06 6.35
CA LYS A 28 5.57 -2.40 7.07
C LYS A 28 4.39 -2.12 6.14
N SER A 29 4.62 -1.61 4.93
CA SER A 29 3.56 -1.38 3.95
C SER A 29 2.83 -2.67 3.56
N MET A 30 3.56 -3.79 3.46
CA MET A 30 2.97 -5.10 3.16
C MET A 30 2.07 -5.65 4.28
N ALA A 31 2.15 -5.14 5.52
CA ALA A 31 1.26 -5.57 6.60
C ALA A 31 -0.20 -5.15 6.38
N PHE A 32 -0.44 -4.14 5.54
CA PHE A 32 -1.77 -3.65 5.15
C PHE A 32 -2.34 -4.37 3.92
N MET A 33 -1.55 -5.24 3.29
CA MET A 33 -1.92 -5.95 2.07
C MET A 33 -2.38 -7.37 2.39
N HIS A 34 -3.40 -7.86 1.67
CA HIS A 34 -3.78 -9.27 1.75
C HIS A 34 -2.65 -10.16 1.19
N PRO A 35 -2.38 -11.35 1.76
CA PRO A 35 -1.34 -12.26 1.26
C PRO A 35 -1.51 -12.65 -0.22
N ASP A 36 -2.76 -12.76 -0.66
CA ASP A 36 -3.16 -13.01 -2.07
C ASP A 36 -3.52 -11.71 -2.83
N GLY A 37 -3.08 -10.56 -2.33
CA GLY A 37 -3.38 -9.26 -2.91
C GLY A 37 -2.84 -9.12 -4.34
N VAL A 38 -3.42 -8.18 -5.08
CA VAL A 38 -3.02 -7.86 -6.46
C VAL A 38 -2.90 -6.36 -6.61
N ILE A 39 -1.76 -5.88 -7.11
CA ILE A 39 -1.58 -4.49 -7.55
C ILE A 39 -1.60 -4.45 -9.07
N LEU A 40 -2.46 -3.61 -9.62
CA LEU A 40 -2.64 -3.43 -11.05
C LEU A 40 -2.10 -2.06 -11.48
N GLU A 41 -1.08 -2.06 -12.32
CA GLU A 41 -0.68 -0.86 -13.05
C GLU A 41 -1.34 -0.90 -14.43
N LYS A 42 -2.37 -0.06 -14.61
CA LYS A 42 -3.23 -0.07 -15.80
C LYS A 42 -2.41 0.05 -17.09
N GLY A 43 -2.60 -0.93 -17.98
CA GLY A 43 -1.92 -0.97 -19.28
C GLY A 43 -0.45 -1.42 -19.22
N LYS A 44 0.06 -1.79 -18.05
CA LYS A 44 1.44 -2.25 -17.89
C LYS A 44 1.51 -3.67 -17.36
N VAL A 45 1.21 -3.88 -16.07
CA VAL A 45 1.47 -5.14 -15.37
C VAL A 45 0.51 -5.35 -14.21
N ALA A 46 0.32 -6.60 -13.84
CA ALA A 46 -0.35 -7.03 -12.63
C ALA A 46 0.64 -7.82 -11.77
N THR A 47 0.76 -7.44 -10.49
CA THR A 47 1.67 -8.06 -9.52
C THR A 47 0.84 -8.82 -8.49
N TYR A 48 1.15 -10.10 -8.27
CA TYR A 48 0.30 -11.01 -7.51
C TYR A 48 1.00 -11.58 -6.28
N GLY A 49 0.30 -11.56 -5.16
CA GLY A 49 0.71 -12.24 -3.94
C GLY A 49 1.89 -11.58 -3.21
N TYR A 50 2.05 -11.97 -1.95
CA TYR A 50 2.94 -11.31 -1.01
C TYR A 50 4.37 -11.12 -1.52
N LYS A 51 4.97 -12.17 -2.11
CA LYS A 51 6.38 -12.15 -2.51
C LYS A 51 6.65 -11.11 -3.60
N ASP A 52 5.81 -11.09 -4.63
CA ASP A 52 6.02 -10.20 -5.77
C ASP A 52 5.60 -8.76 -5.43
N LEU A 53 4.58 -8.60 -4.58
CA LEU A 53 4.21 -7.29 -4.03
C LEU A 53 5.32 -6.71 -3.13
N LEU A 54 5.93 -7.52 -2.27
CA LEU A 54 7.04 -7.07 -1.44
C LEU A 54 8.22 -6.61 -2.30
N LYS A 55 8.51 -7.34 -3.39
CA LYS A 55 9.53 -6.96 -4.36
C LYS A 55 9.17 -5.63 -5.04
N LEU A 56 7.93 -5.48 -5.51
CA LEU A 56 7.43 -4.25 -6.11
C LEU A 56 7.62 -3.04 -5.18
N TRP A 57 7.17 -3.13 -3.92
CA TRP A 57 7.35 -2.05 -2.95
C TRP A 57 8.82 -1.75 -2.68
N THR A 58 9.66 -2.79 -2.58
CA THR A 58 11.10 -2.62 -2.36
C THR A 58 11.77 -1.87 -3.52
N GLU A 59 11.39 -2.19 -4.76
CA GLU A 59 11.91 -1.52 -5.96
C GLU A 59 11.36 -0.09 -6.06
N TRP A 60 10.08 0.10 -5.80
CA TRP A 60 9.43 1.42 -5.82
C TRP A 60 10.03 2.38 -4.79
N TYR A 61 10.26 1.96 -3.54
CA TYR A 61 10.96 2.77 -2.54
C TYR A 61 12.44 3.00 -2.90
N LYS A 62 13.06 2.04 -3.60
CA LYS A 62 14.31 2.17 -4.36
C LYS A 62 14.41 3.50 -5.12
N GLU A 63 13.35 3.74 -5.88
CA GLU A 63 13.29 4.79 -6.90
C GLU A 63 12.71 6.10 -6.35
N GLN A 64 11.65 6.01 -5.55
CA GLN A 64 10.91 7.19 -5.07
C GLN A 64 11.41 7.71 -3.72
N GLY A 65 11.97 6.85 -2.87
CA GLY A 65 12.20 7.15 -1.46
C GLY A 65 10.89 7.26 -0.66
N PRO A 66 10.90 7.95 0.49
CA PRO A 66 9.71 8.30 1.26
C PRO A 66 8.63 8.95 0.39
N TYR A 67 7.38 8.54 0.58
CA TYR A 67 6.25 9.04 -0.22
C TYR A 67 5.03 9.35 0.62
N GLU A 68 4.39 10.47 0.32
CA GLU A 68 3.13 10.93 0.90
C GLU A 68 2.04 10.92 -0.18
N PHE A 69 0.97 10.15 0.04
CA PHE A 69 -0.18 10.16 -0.84
C PHE A 69 -0.96 11.46 -0.63
N LYS A 70 -1.15 12.24 -1.70
CA LYS A 70 -1.98 13.46 -1.65
C LYS A 70 -3.44 13.08 -1.84
N ALA A 71 -4.27 13.42 -0.86
CA ALA A 71 -5.73 13.31 -0.91
C ALA A 71 -6.35 14.26 -1.96
#